data_AF-A0A6C1B7N8-F1
#
_entry.id   AF-A0A6C1B7N8-F1
#
_cell.length_a   1.000
_cell.length_b   1.000
_cell.length_c   1.000
_cell.angle_alpha   90.00
_cell.angle_beta   90.00
_cell.angle_gamma   90.00
#
_symmetry.space_group_name_H-M   'P 1'
#
loop_
_entity.id
_entity.type
_entity.pdbx_description
1 polymer ?
#
loop_
_entity_poly.entity_id
_entity_poly.type
_entity_poly.pdbx_seq_one_letter_code
_entity_poly.pdbx_strand_id
1 'polypeptide(L)'
;MSPSDQGFVHGMLLRYREIATQPLGRSQRPEESRAAKILADCSPGMLDEFDQFLEGQGLGLRVLDGLADLAIPRQSGVINTFYVLTRRVGEDPPPFVDTRAFLTDFRDRRRETGEEESVEMNKALSVFWGARVWLTMNHFFYDRIDRPVGNLYSWRDALFKEAHLISQLKEDLEAMGNSGRPEGESGLLWDAYWENRAGVATFVTRFVRLMHQYGMLERTEEDDVWRQSLVAAVDMETIANRTLSYLMPSQKKGAVREAEALVTGYDLGEED
;
A
#
# COMPACT_ATOMS: atom_id res chain seq x y z
N MET A 1 29.29 -4.50 -6.00
CA MET A 1 28.98 -4.54 -4.57
C MET A 1 29.68 -5.77 -4.00
N SER A 2 30.38 -5.70 -2.86
CA SER A 2 30.95 -6.93 -2.29
C SER A 2 29.85 -7.84 -1.71
N PRO A 3 30.07 -9.15 -1.55
CA PRO A 3 29.08 -10.04 -0.92
C PRO A 3 28.70 -9.59 0.50
N SER A 4 29.64 -9.02 1.25
CA SER A 4 29.36 -8.47 2.58
C SER A 4 28.46 -7.23 2.53
N ASP A 5 28.66 -6.38 1.52
CA ASP A 5 27.83 -5.19 1.30
C ASP A 5 26.42 -5.59 0.87
N GLN A 6 26.29 -6.57 -0.02
CA GLN A 6 25.00 -7.13 -0.44
C GLN A 6 24.22 -7.68 0.75
N GLY A 7 24.84 -8.49 1.60
CA GLY A 7 24.19 -9.04 2.79
C GLY A 7 23.74 -7.96 3.77
N PHE A 8 24.56 -6.93 3.97
CA PHE A 8 24.23 -5.80 4.84
C PHE A 8 23.06 -4.96 4.28
N VAL A 9 23.12 -4.57 3.00
CA VAL A 9 22.04 -3.81 2.34
C VAL A 9 20.74 -4.61 2.30
N HIS A 10 20.81 -5.90 1.97
CA HIS A 10 19.66 -6.81 2.00
C HIS A 10 19.01 -6.86 3.39
N GLY A 11 19.79 -6.99 4.46
CA GLY A 11 19.29 -6.97 5.83
C GLY A 11 18.62 -5.64 6.20
N MET A 12 19.20 -4.51 5.76
CA MET A 12 18.62 -3.18 5.96
C MET A 12 17.28 -3.02 5.21
N LEU A 13 17.22 -3.46 3.96
CA LEU A 13 16.00 -3.43 3.14
C LEU A 13 14.92 -4.35 3.70
N LEU A 14 15.25 -5.56 4.17
CA LEU A 14 14.27 -6.45 4.81
C LEU A 14 13.69 -5.85 6.10
N ARG A 15 14.53 -5.17 6.88
CA ARG A 15 14.10 -4.57 8.16
C ARG A 15 13.22 -3.34 7.97
N TYR A 16 13.57 -2.50 7.00
CA TYR A 16 13.00 -1.16 6.89
C TYR A 16 12.19 -0.90 5.62
N ARG A 17 12.31 -1.77 4.62
CA ARG A 17 11.70 -1.70 3.28
C ARG A 17 12.03 -0.46 2.45
N GLU A 18 12.71 0.51 3.04
CA GLU A 18 13.10 1.78 2.45
C GLU A 18 14.45 2.20 3.01
N ILE A 19 15.36 2.60 2.11
CA ILE A 19 16.62 3.28 2.43
C ILE A 19 16.62 4.60 1.65
N ALA A 20 16.86 5.71 2.33
CA ALA A 20 16.97 7.02 1.71
C ALA A 20 18.40 7.59 1.86
N THR A 21 18.92 8.25 0.82
CA THR A 21 20.17 9.01 0.94
C THR A 21 20.00 10.18 1.92
N GLN A 22 18.86 10.86 1.86
CA GLN A 22 18.40 11.82 2.86
C GLN A 22 16.92 11.57 3.16
N PRO A 23 16.59 11.00 4.33
CA PRO A 23 15.21 10.67 4.67
C PRO A 23 14.40 11.95 4.88
N LEU A 24 13.11 11.86 4.57
CA LEU A 24 12.21 13.01 4.59
C LEU A 24 11.10 12.77 5.60
N GLY A 25 10.92 13.73 6.52
CA GLY A 25 9.88 13.63 7.56
C GLY A 25 10.18 12.58 8.64
N ARG A 26 11.42 12.07 8.70
CA ARG A 26 11.94 11.25 9.81
C ARG A 26 13.44 11.45 9.96
N SER A 27 13.97 11.08 11.11
CA SER A 27 15.42 11.00 11.31
C SER A 27 16.03 9.83 10.53
N GLN A 28 17.33 9.94 10.29
CA GLN A 28 18.11 8.87 9.70
C GLN A 28 18.21 7.69 10.67
N ARG A 29 17.92 6.49 10.16
CA ARG A 29 18.01 5.25 10.93
C ARG A 29 19.49 4.88 11.11
N PRO A 30 19.84 4.15 12.19
CA PRO A 30 21.21 3.64 12.38
C PRO A 30 21.67 2.88 11.13
N GLU A 31 22.90 3.15 10.69
CA GLU A 31 23.54 2.52 9.53
C GLU A 31 22.84 2.76 8.15
N GLU A 32 21.77 3.56 8.09
CA GLU A 32 21.07 3.89 6.83
C GLU A 32 21.96 4.68 5.88
N SER A 33 22.74 5.63 6.40
CA SER A 33 23.71 6.41 5.60
C SER A 33 24.74 5.51 4.91
N ARG A 34 25.22 4.48 5.61
CA ARG A 34 26.14 3.49 5.07
C ARG A 34 25.49 2.67 3.97
N ALA A 35 24.27 2.19 4.20
CA ALA A 35 23.54 1.39 3.21
C ALA A 35 23.20 2.21 1.96
N ALA A 36 22.75 3.45 2.15
CA ALA A 36 22.47 4.38 1.05
C ALA A 36 23.75 4.71 0.26
N LYS A 37 24.89 4.88 0.93
CA LYS A 37 26.18 5.09 0.26
C LYS A 37 26.60 3.88 -0.57
N ILE A 38 26.50 2.66 -0.02
CA ILE A 38 26.80 1.42 -0.77
C ILE A 38 25.97 1.34 -2.04
N LEU A 39 24.66 1.62 -1.94
CA LEU A 39 23.75 1.59 -3.08
C LEU A 39 24.05 2.70 -4.10
N ALA A 40 24.33 3.92 -3.63
CA ALA A 40 24.64 5.06 -4.50
C ALA A 40 25.99 4.92 -5.23
N ASP A 41 26.98 4.25 -4.60
CA ASP A 41 28.30 4.03 -5.19
C ASP A 41 28.31 2.84 -6.18
N CYS A 42 27.22 2.07 -6.30
CA CYS A 42 27.14 0.96 -7.24
C CYS A 42 26.96 1.44 -8.69
N SER A 43 27.63 0.75 -9.62
CA SER A 43 27.35 0.92 -11.04
C SER A 43 25.98 0.31 -11.39
N PRO A 44 25.35 0.74 -12.49
CA PRO A 44 24.07 0.18 -12.92
C PRO A 44 24.07 -1.36 -13.01
N GLY A 45 25.11 -1.95 -13.62
CA GLY A 45 25.22 -3.41 -13.71
C GLY A 45 25.32 -4.13 -12.35
N MET A 46 25.95 -3.50 -11.35
CA MET A 46 26.00 -4.07 -9.99
C MET A 46 24.65 -3.96 -9.26
N LEU A 47 23.85 -2.94 -9.56
CA LEU A 47 22.49 -2.83 -9.06
C LEU A 47 21.56 -3.85 -9.73
N ASP A 48 21.72 -4.07 -11.04
CA ASP A 48 20.98 -5.09 -11.79
C ASP A 48 21.25 -6.50 -11.26
N GLU A 49 22.53 -6.83 -10.98
CA GLU A 49 22.92 -8.09 -10.33
C GLU A 49 22.27 -8.25 -8.94
N PHE A 50 22.20 -7.15 -8.17
CA PHE A 50 21.56 -7.18 -6.86
C PHE A 50 20.04 -7.34 -6.97
N ASP A 51 19.39 -6.70 -7.95
CA ASP A 51 17.96 -6.88 -8.22
C ASP A 51 17.65 -8.30 -8.67
N GLN A 52 18.51 -8.93 -9.50
CA GLN A 52 18.38 -10.35 -9.86
C GLN A 52 18.49 -11.28 -8.64
N PHE A 53 19.38 -10.96 -7.69
CA PHE A 53 19.46 -11.68 -6.42
C PHE A 53 18.17 -11.55 -5.59
N LEU A 54 17.51 -10.39 -5.60
CA LEU A 54 16.22 -10.19 -4.95
C LEU A 54 15.09 -10.91 -5.68
N GLU A 55 15.12 -10.91 -7.02
CA GLU A 55 14.16 -11.60 -7.88
C GLU A 55 14.13 -13.10 -7.61
N GLY A 56 15.29 -13.72 -7.38
CA GLY A 56 15.37 -15.12 -6.94
C GLY A 56 14.62 -15.44 -5.64
N GLN A 57 14.17 -14.42 -4.90
CA GLN A 57 13.41 -14.53 -3.65
C GLN A 57 11.97 -14.01 -3.77
N GLY A 58 11.52 -13.57 -4.95
CA GLY A 58 10.21 -12.93 -5.12
C GLY A 58 10.17 -11.45 -4.71
N LEU A 59 11.33 -10.81 -4.59
CA LEU A 59 11.49 -9.40 -4.21
C LEU A 59 12.05 -8.58 -5.38
N GLY A 60 11.91 -7.27 -5.31
CA GLY A 60 12.49 -6.35 -6.29
C GLY A 60 12.86 -5.02 -5.66
N LEU A 61 13.91 -4.41 -6.19
CA LEU A 61 14.39 -3.09 -5.80
C LEU A 61 13.82 -2.02 -6.74
N ARG A 62 13.10 -1.06 -6.17
CA ARG A 62 12.73 0.17 -6.86
C ARG A 62 13.66 1.29 -6.45
N VAL A 63 14.30 1.92 -7.42
CA VAL A 63 15.14 3.11 -7.23
C VAL A 63 14.33 4.31 -7.70
N LEU A 64 14.13 5.28 -6.81
CA LEU A 64 13.34 6.48 -7.07
C LEU A 64 14.21 7.72 -6.88
N ASP A 65 14.22 8.59 -7.88
CA ASP A 65 14.75 9.94 -7.80
C ASP A 65 13.75 10.83 -7.07
N GLY A 66 14.21 11.49 -6.01
CA GLY A 66 13.38 12.33 -5.17
C GLY A 66 12.73 13.47 -5.95
N LEU A 67 13.43 14.09 -6.91
CA LEU A 67 12.85 15.18 -7.69
C LEU A 67 11.99 14.63 -8.84
N ALA A 68 12.56 13.73 -9.65
CA ALA A 68 11.91 13.28 -10.88
C ALA A 68 10.68 12.40 -10.61
N ASP A 69 10.72 11.55 -9.58
CA ASP A 69 9.63 10.61 -9.28
C ASP A 69 8.71 11.09 -8.15
N LEU A 70 9.24 11.89 -7.21
CA LEU A 70 8.53 12.24 -5.97
C LEU A 70 8.33 13.76 -5.74
N ALA A 71 8.83 14.62 -6.65
CA ALA A 71 8.78 16.09 -6.51
C ALA A 71 9.38 16.62 -5.19
N ILE A 72 10.28 15.84 -4.58
CA ILE A 72 11.05 16.22 -3.40
C ILE A 72 12.25 17.04 -3.89
N PRO A 73 12.37 18.31 -3.48
CA PRO A 73 13.48 19.14 -3.88
C PRO A 73 14.80 18.61 -3.33
N ARG A 74 15.88 18.93 -4.03
CA ARG A 74 17.23 18.60 -3.59
C ARG A 74 17.51 19.19 -2.22
N GLN A 75 18.09 18.39 -1.34
CA GLN A 75 18.53 18.84 -0.03
C GLN A 75 20.05 18.97 -0.03
N SER A 76 20.54 20.14 0.39
CA SER A 76 21.98 20.47 0.37
C SER A 76 22.64 20.31 -1.01
N GLY A 77 21.88 20.55 -2.09
CA GLY A 77 22.37 20.46 -3.48
C GLY A 77 22.50 19.05 -4.04
N VAL A 78 22.21 18.01 -3.25
CA VAL A 78 22.31 16.59 -3.64
C VAL A 78 20.92 16.04 -4.00
N ILE A 79 20.89 15.15 -4.99
CA ILE A 79 19.67 14.42 -5.36
C ILE A 79 19.34 13.43 -4.23
N ASN A 80 18.11 13.49 -3.75
CA ASN A 80 17.60 12.51 -2.80
C ASN A 80 17.23 11.26 -3.58
N THR A 81 17.73 10.10 -3.18
CA THR A 81 17.41 8.82 -3.83
C THR A 81 16.83 7.89 -2.79
N PHE A 82 15.74 7.23 -3.16
CA PHE A 82 15.04 6.27 -2.33
C PHE A 82 15.15 4.88 -2.96
N TYR A 83 15.55 3.92 -2.15
CA TYR A 83 15.66 2.52 -2.50
C TYR A 83 14.58 1.75 -1.75
N VAL A 84 13.59 1.25 -2.47
CA VAL A 84 12.38 0.64 -1.90
C VAL A 84 12.34 -0.84 -2.24
N LEU A 85 12.22 -1.68 -1.21
CA LEU A 85 12.04 -3.12 -1.37
C LEU A 85 10.56 -3.46 -1.54
N THR A 86 10.24 -3.97 -2.71
CA THR A 86 8.88 -4.33 -3.11
C THR A 86 8.76 -5.83 -3.32
N ARG A 87 7.55 -6.36 -3.21
CA ARG A 87 7.26 -7.73 -3.65
C ARG A 87 7.06 -7.72 -5.17
N ARG A 88 7.57 -8.74 -5.86
CA ARG A 88 7.22 -8.94 -7.27
C ARG A 88 5.83 -9.53 -7.39
N VAL A 89 4.94 -8.78 -8.03
CA VAL A 89 3.54 -9.19 -8.24
C VAL A 89 3.51 -10.38 -9.19
N GLY A 90 2.78 -11.44 -8.83
CA GLY A 90 2.69 -12.67 -9.61
C GLY A 90 3.72 -13.73 -9.22
N GLU A 91 4.67 -13.40 -8.35
CA GLU A 91 5.62 -14.35 -7.78
C GLU A 91 5.21 -14.73 -6.35
N ASP A 92 5.59 -15.93 -5.94
CA ASP A 92 5.40 -16.38 -4.57
C ASP A 92 6.21 -15.50 -3.61
N PRO A 93 5.67 -15.19 -2.42
CA PRO A 93 6.42 -14.42 -1.45
C PRO A 93 7.59 -15.25 -0.91
N PRO A 94 8.67 -14.59 -0.43
CA PRO A 94 9.77 -15.31 0.20
C PRO A 94 9.27 -16.20 1.36
N PRO A 95 9.88 -17.37 1.61
CA PRO A 95 9.41 -18.32 2.63
C PRO A 95 9.51 -17.78 4.06
N PHE A 96 10.30 -16.73 4.27
CA PHE A 96 10.45 -16.04 5.56
C PHE A 96 9.43 -14.88 5.73
N VAL A 97 8.53 -14.65 4.77
CA VAL A 97 7.47 -13.65 4.84
C VAL A 97 6.14 -14.34 5.12
N ASP A 98 5.57 -14.07 6.30
CA ASP A 98 4.23 -14.54 6.63
C ASP A 98 3.16 -13.64 6.01
N THR A 99 2.57 -14.10 4.91
CA THR A 99 1.48 -13.41 4.21
C THR A 99 0.18 -13.28 5.00
N ARG A 100 0.03 -14.07 6.07
CA ARG A 100 -1.17 -14.07 6.93
C ARG A 100 -0.94 -13.31 8.23
N ALA A 101 0.27 -12.80 8.47
CA ALA A 101 0.63 -12.15 9.72
C ALA A 101 -0.35 -11.04 10.09
N PHE A 102 -0.67 -10.15 9.14
CA PHE A 102 -1.62 -9.05 9.37
C PHE A 102 -2.98 -9.56 9.86
N LEU A 103 -3.60 -10.50 9.15
CA LEU A 103 -4.93 -11.03 9.52
C LEU A 103 -4.87 -11.79 10.86
N THR A 104 -3.79 -12.52 11.11
CA THR A 104 -3.54 -13.25 12.35
C THR A 104 -3.38 -12.31 13.55
N ASP A 105 -2.74 -11.15 13.37
CA ASP A 105 -2.54 -10.15 14.41
C ASP A 105 -3.75 -9.21 14.56
N PHE A 106 -4.52 -9.01 13.49
CA PHE A 106 -5.75 -8.22 13.49
C PHE A 106 -6.90 -8.93 14.21
N ARG A 107 -6.93 -10.27 14.15
CA ARG A 107 -7.95 -11.09 14.81
C ARG A 107 -7.98 -10.91 16.33
N ASP A 108 -9.18 -10.95 16.91
CA ASP A 108 -9.32 -10.99 18.37
C ASP A 108 -9.04 -12.40 18.90
N ARG A 109 -7.81 -12.61 19.40
CA ARG A 109 -7.35 -13.92 19.89
C ARG A 109 -8.12 -14.44 21.11
N ARG A 110 -8.84 -13.57 21.82
CA ARG A 110 -9.67 -13.98 22.96
C ARG A 110 -10.86 -14.83 22.54
N ARG A 111 -11.26 -14.75 21.27
CA ARG A 111 -12.39 -15.50 20.69
C ARG A 111 -11.94 -16.77 19.96
N GLU A 112 -10.74 -17.27 20.27
CA GLU A 112 -10.18 -18.50 19.65
C GLU A 112 -10.32 -19.76 20.52
N THR A 113 -10.81 -19.62 21.74
CA THR A 113 -11.00 -20.75 22.68
C THR A 113 -12.43 -21.28 22.70
N GLY A 114 -13.28 -20.83 21.77
CA GLY A 114 -14.70 -21.19 21.67
C GLY A 114 -14.97 -22.37 20.74
N GLU A 115 -16.25 -22.60 20.45
CA GLU A 115 -16.69 -23.59 19.46
C GLU A 115 -16.15 -23.27 18.06
N GLU A 116 -15.96 -24.30 17.22
CA GLU A 116 -15.37 -24.17 15.88
C GLU A 116 -16.07 -23.09 15.02
N GLU A 117 -17.40 -23.04 15.06
CA GLU A 117 -18.20 -22.04 14.36
C GLU A 117 -17.88 -20.60 14.79
N SER A 118 -17.67 -20.37 16.10
CA SER A 118 -17.31 -19.06 16.64
C SER A 118 -15.92 -18.60 16.19
N VAL A 119 -14.99 -19.56 16.02
CA VAL A 119 -13.63 -19.30 15.54
C VAL A 119 -13.66 -18.94 14.06
N GLU A 120 -14.42 -19.66 13.24
CA GLU A 120 -14.59 -19.34 11.82
C GLU A 120 -15.26 -17.98 11.61
N MET A 121 -16.30 -17.67 12.39
CA MET A 121 -16.96 -16.35 12.36
C MET A 121 -15.96 -15.23 12.70
N ASN A 122 -15.09 -15.42 13.70
CA ASN A 122 -14.06 -14.45 14.07
C ASN A 122 -13.04 -14.23 12.94
N LYS A 123 -12.66 -15.29 12.20
CA LYS A 123 -11.80 -15.18 11.01
C LYS A 123 -12.48 -14.35 9.92
N ALA A 124 -13.74 -14.67 9.59
CA ALA A 124 -14.51 -13.95 8.58
C ALA A 124 -14.69 -12.47 8.93
N LEU A 125 -15.01 -12.18 10.20
CA LEU A 125 -15.10 -10.81 10.72
C LEU A 125 -13.78 -10.04 10.58
N SER A 126 -12.65 -10.69 10.85
CA SER A 126 -11.32 -10.06 10.75
C SER A 126 -10.99 -9.69 9.31
N VAL A 127 -11.28 -10.58 8.35
CA VAL A 127 -11.12 -10.30 6.92
C VAL A 127 -12.01 -9.15 6.48
N PHE A 128 -13.28 -9.17 6.87
CA PHE A 128 -14.21 -8.11 6.52
C PHE A 128 -13.77 -6.75 7.08
N TRP A 129 -13.54 -6.64 8.39
CA TRP A 129 -13.17 -5.37 9.00
C TRP A 129 -11.81 -4.89 8.50
N GLY A 130 -10.87 -5.79 8.28
CA GLY A 130 -9.59 -5.47 7.67
C GLY A 130 -9.78 -4.84 6.29
N ALA A 131 -10.54 -5.50 5.41
CA ALA A 131 -10.82 -4.99 4.06
C ALA A 131 -11.62 -3.68 4.10
N ARG A 132 -12.65 -3.58 4.95
CA ARG A 132 -13.53 -2.42 5.02
C ARG A 132 -12.80 -1.17 5.52
N VAL A 133 -12.01 -1.30 6.59
CA VAL A 133 -11.18 -0.19 7.10
C VAL A 133 -10.12 0.17 6.08
N TRP A 134 -9.47 -0.81 5.44
CA TRP A 134 -8.47 -0.56 4.39
C TRP A 134 -9.05 0.19 3.19
N LEU A 135 -10.18 -0.23 2.65
CA LEU A 135 -10.85 0.46 1.53
C LEU A 135 -11.24 1.89 1.89
N THR A 136 -11.78 2.09 3.09
CA THR A 136 -12.15 3.42 3.58
C THR A 136 -10.92 4.31 3.74
N MET A 137 -9.81 3.77 4.29
CA MET A 137 -8.54 4.49 4.37
C MET A 137 -8.00 4.89 2.98
N ASN A 138 -8.10 4.01 1.97
CA ASN A 138 -7.70 4.34 0.60
C ASN A 138 -8.54 5.48 0.01
N HIS A 139 -9.83 5.59 0.34
CA HIS A 139 -10.65 6.73 -0.06
C HIS A 139 -10.07 8.06 0.48
N PHE A 140 -9.56 8.09 1.71
CA PHE A 140 -8.87 9.29 2.23
C PHE A 140 -7.58 9.62 1.45
N PHE A 141 -6.82 8.60 1.05
CA PHE A 141 -5.52 8.80 0.39
C PHE A 141 -5.57 9.12 -1.10
N TYR A 142 -6.63 8.70 -1.80
CA TYR A 142 -6.64 8.76 -3.26
C TYR A 142 -7.83 9.52 -3.82
N ASP A 143 -9.00 9.39 -3.22
CA ASP A 143 -10.21 10.04 -3.74
C ASP A 143 -10.39 11.43 -3.13
N ARG A 144 -10.34 11.54 -1.80
CA ARG A 144 -10.56 12.80 -1.08
C ARG A 144 -9.56 13.91 -1.40
N ILE A 145 -8.33 13.55 -1.75
CA ILE A 145 -7.26 14.49 -2.10
C ILE A 145 -7.00 14.60 -3.60
N ASP A 146 -7.90 14.04 -4.44
CA ASP A 146 -7.77 14.01 -5.90
C ASP A 146 -6.39 13.49 -6.37
N ARG A 147 -5.96 12.38 -5.77
CA ARG A 147 -4.68 11.74 -6.04
C ARG A 147 -4.93 10.41 -6.75
N PRO A 148 -4.66 10.31 -8.06
CA PRO A 148 -4.68 9.01 -8.75
C PRO A 148 -3.70 8.04 -8.09
N VAL A 149 -4.05 6.74 -8.03
CA VAL A 149 -3.19 5.70 -7.42
C VAL A 149 -1.81 5.62 -8.10
N GLY A 150 -1.74 5.94 -9.39
CA GLY A 150 -0.50 6.01 -10.16
C GLY A 150 0.36 7.26 -9.90
N ASN A 151 -0.12 8.23 -9.13
CA ASN A 151 0.60 9.47 -8.87
C ASN A 151 1.40 9.37 -7.56
N LEU A 152 2.71 9.16 -7.68
CA LEU A 152 3.60 9.19 -6.53
C LEU A 152 3.86 10.63 -6.03
N TYR A 153 3.82 11.68 -6.86
CA TYR A 153 4.25 13.03 -6.46
C TYR A 153 3.58 13.58 -5.19
N SER A 154 2.28 13.36 -5.02
CA SER A 154 1.52 13.83 -3.86
C SER A 154 1.38 12.80 -2.73
N TRP A 155 2.24 11.76 -2.70
CA TRP A 155 2.21 10.73 -1.65
C TRP A 155 2.34 11.33 -0.24
N ARG A 156 3.04 12.45 -0.11
CA ARG A 156 3.26 13.14 1.17
C ARG A 156 1.99 13.76 1.75
N ASP A 157 1.07 14.15 0.87
CA ASP A 157 -0.18 14.81 1.23
C ASP A 157 -1.30 13.79 1.50
N ALA A 158 -1.01 12.49 1.31
CA ALA A 158 -1.89 11.38 1.65
C ALA A 158 -1.95 11.20 3.18
N LEU A 159 -2.77 12.04 3.81
CA LEU A 159 -2.95 12.15 5.24
C LEU A 159 -4.38 11.81 5.65
N PHE A 160 -4.55 11.21 6.84
CA PHE A 160 -5.86 11.10 7.48
C PHE A 160 -5.74 11.23 9.01
N LYS A 161 -6.85 11.58 9.65
CA LYS A 161 -7.02 11.52 11.11
C LYS A 161 -7.77 10.26 11.49
N GLU A 162 -7.32 9.52 12.51
CA GLU A 162 -7.99 8.28 12.93
C GLU A 162 -9.46 8.56 13.31
N ALA A 163 -9.71 9.66 14.02
CA ALA A 163 -11.06 10.09 14.36
C ALA A 163 -11.97 10.27 13.13
N HIS A 164 -11.45 10.81 12.02
CA HIS A 164 -12.23 10.97 10.79
C HIS A 164 -12.53 9.63 10.11
N LEU A 165 -11.58 8.69 10.15
CA LEU A 165 -11.79 7.35 9.63
C LEU A 165 -12.87 6.59 10.42
N ILE A 166 -12.87 6.76 11.76
CA ILE A 166 -13.91 6.20 12.63
C ILE A 166 -15.28 6.80 12.31
N SER A 167 -15.37 8.13 12.19
CA SER A 167 -16.63 8.82 11.87
C SER A 167 -17.18 8.38 10.51
N GLN A 168 -16.34 8.34 9.46
CA GLN A 168 -16.74 7.89 8.14
C GLN A 168 -17.31 6.46 8.17
N LEU A 169 -16.64 5.54 8.86
CA LEU A 169 -17.13 4.16 8.97
C LEU A 169 -18.45 4.05 9.72
N LYS A 170 -18.66 4.88 10.76
CA LYS A 170 -19.95 4.92 11.47
C LYS A 170 -21.06 5.44 10.59
N GLU A 171 -20.82 6.53 9.87
CA GLU A 171 -21.78 7.11 8.91
C GLU A 171 -22.14 6.10 7.82
N ASP A 172 -21.14 5.40 7.25
CA ASP A 172 -21.36 4.39 6.23
C ASP A 172 -22.17 3.19 6.76
N LEU A 173 -21.92 2.75 8.00
CA LEU A 173 -22.67 1.67 8.63
C LEU A 173 -24.11 2.09 8.90
N GLU A 174 -24.33 3.32 9.38
CA GLU A 174 -25.67 3.86 9.59
C GLU A 174 -26.43 3.97 8.26
N ALA A 175 -25.79 4.44 7.20
CA ALA A 175 -26.37 4.46 5.85
C ALA A 175 -26.76 3.06 5.37
N MET A 176 -25.88 2.07 5.55
CA MET A 176 -26.14 0.66 5.25
C MET A 176 -27.26 0.06 6.13
N GLY A 177 -27.37 0.50 7.39
CA GLY A 177 -28.46 0.11 8.27
C GLY A 177 -29.81 0.64 7.79
N ASN A 178 -29.83 1.90 7.36
CA ASN A 178 -31.02 2.58 6.86
C ASN A 178 -31.50 2.03 5.50
N SER A 179 -30.61 1.46 4.68
CA SER A 179 -30.99 0.77 3.44
C SER A 179 -31.71 -0.57 3.67
N GLY A 180 -31.76 -1.05 4.91
CA GLY A 180 -32.38 -2.32 5.27
C GLY A 180 -31.42 -3.51 5.13
N ARG A 181 -31.78 -4.60 5.82
CA ARG A 181 -31.02 -5.85 5.81
C ARG A 181 -31.22 -6.58 4.46
N PRO A 182 -30.15 -6.94 3.73
CA PRO A 182 -30.25 -7.75 2.51
C PRO A 182 -30.83 -9.16 2.77
N GLU A 183 -31.48 -9.73 1.76
CA GLU A 183 -31.92 -11.13 1.78
C GLU A 183 -30.76 -12.11 1.52
N GLY A 184 -30.94 -13.38 1.91
CA GLY A 184 -29.96 -14.45 1.66
C GLY A 184 -28.69 -14.36 2.51
N GLU A 185 -27.60 -14.94 2.01
CA GLU A 185 -26.30 -15.04 2.70
C GLU A 185 -25.68 -13.67 2.98
N SER A 186 -25.93 -12.67 2.14
CA SER A 186 -25.48 -11.29 2.35
C SER A 186 -26.06 -10.67 3.64
N GLY A 187 -27.23 -11.15 4.08
CA GLY A 187 -27.84 -10.73 5.34
C GLY A 187 -27.07 -11.21 6.58
N LEU A 188 -26.41 -12.37 6.53
CA LEU A 188 -25.63 -12.90 7.66
C LEU A 188 -24.41 -12.02 7.98
N LEU A 189 -23.73 -11.58 6.92
CA LEU A 189 -22.62 -10.63 7.04
C LEU A 189 -23.12 -9.28 7.54
N TRP A 190 -24.23 -8.77 6.99
CA TRP A 190 -24.87 -7.55 7.47
C TRP A 190 -25.21 -7.62 8.97
N ASP A 191 -25.77 -8.73 9.45
CA ASP A 191 -26.10 -8.92 10.88
C ASP A 191 -24.84 -8.84 11.74
N ALA A 192 -23.81 -9.59 11.36
CA ALA A 192 -22.53 -9.59 12.06
C ALA A 192 -21.89 -8.19 12.10
N TYR A 193 -22.08 -7.37 11.05
CA TYR A 193 -21.57 -6.00 11.01
C TYR A 193 -22.40 -5.05 11.87
N TRP A 194 -23.72 -5.13 11.76
CA TRP A 194 -24.63 -4.27 12.49
C TRP A 194 -24.53 -4.51 13.99
N GLU A 195 -24.40 -5.77 14.42
CA GLU A 195 -24.20 -6.13 15.83
C GLU A 195 -22.88 -5.59 16.39
N ASN A 196 -21.82 -5.56 15.57
CA ASN A 196 -20.49 -5.10 15.99
C ASN A 196 -20.23 -3.60 15.73
N ARG A 197 -21.26 -2.82 15.34
CA ARG A 197 -21.12 -1.36 15.04
C ARG A 197 -20.55 -0.53 16.20
N ALA A 198 -20.78 -0.95 17.44
CA ALA A 198 -20.20 -0.30 18.62
C ALA A 198 -18.67 -0.47 18.70
N GLY A 199 -18.13 -1.51 18.07
CA GLY A 199 -16.71 -1.87 18.06
C GLY A 199 -15.88 -1.20 16.97
N VAL A 200 -16.46 -0.35 16.11
CA VAL A 200 -15.75 0.30 14.98
C VAL A 200 -14.45 0.96 15.41
N ALA A 201 -14.47 1.74 16.49
CA ALA A 201 -13.28 2.40 17.00
C ALA A 201 -12.17 1.40 17.35
N THR A 202 -12.52 0.27 17.99
CA THR A 202 -11.55 -0.78 18.33
C THR A 202 -10.93 -1.42 17.08
N PHE A 203 -11.73 -1.67 16.04
CA PHE A 203 -11.21 -2.19 14.77
C PHE A 203 -10.29 -1.19 14.09
N VAL A 204 -10.67 0.08 14.02
CA VAL A 204 -9.85 1.13 13.39
C VAL A 204 -8.54 1.32 14.14
N THR A 205 -8.56 1.52 15.47
CA THR A 205 -7.32 1.70 16.25
C THR A 205 -6.39 0.50 16.13
N ARG A 206 -6.94 -0.73 16.15
CA ARG A 206 -6.13 -1.94 15.94
C ARG A 206 -5.55 -1.97 14.52
N PHE A 207 -6.35 -1.66 13.51
CA PHE A 207 -5.96 -1.64 12.11
C PHE A 207 -4.82 -0.65 11.87
N VAL A 208 -4.98 0.60 12.30
CA VAL A 208 -3.99 1.67 12.13
C VAL A 208 -2.68 1.32 12.82
N ARG A 209 -2.75 0.80 14.07
CA ARG A 209 -1.57 0.32 14.78
C ARG A 209 -0.82 -0.77 14.02
N LEU A 210 -1.52 -1.76 13.47
CA LEU A 210 -0.89 -2.84 12.70
C LEU A 210 -0.33 -2.32 11.37
N MET A 211 -1.06 -1.48 10.65
CA MET A 211 -0.57 -0.88 9.41
C MET A 211 0.70 -0.05 9.64
N HIS A 212 0.80 0.63 10.78
CA HIS A 212 2.04 1.28 11.18
C HIS A 212 3.15 0.28 11.50
N GLN A 213 2.85 -0.77 12.28
CA GLN A 213 3.81 -1.83 12.64
C GLN A 213 4.40 -2.53 11.40
N TYR A 214 3.58 -2.80 10.38
CA TYR A 214 4.02 -3.39 9.11
C TYR A 214 4.58 -2.37 8.11
N GLY A 215 4.76 -1.10 8.51
CA GLY A 215 5.41 -0.07 7.71
C GLY A 215 4.56 0.46 6.54
N MET A 216 3.24 0.27 6.57
CA MET A 216 2.31 0.80 5.57
C MET A 216 1.88 2.23 5.89
N LEU A 217 1.93 2.61 7.18
CA LEU A 217 1.63 3.94 7.67
C LEU A 217 2.78 4.53 8.48
N GLU A 218 2.88 5.84 8.44
CA GLU A 218 3.82 6.64 9.22
C GLU A 218 3.07 7.62 10.10
N ARG A 219 3.61 7.87 11.29
CA ARG A 219 3.14 8.98 12.14
C ARG A 219 3.67 10.29 11.57
N THR A 220 2.84 11.32 11.61
CA THR A 220 3.30 12.69 11.36
C THR A 220 3.71 13.37 12.66
N GLU A 221 4.12 14.64 12.57
CA GLU A 221 4.39 15.48 13.75
C GLU A 221 3.11 15.85 14.50
N GLU A 222 1.96 15.84 13.80
CA GLU A 222 0.66 16.08 14.41
C GLU A 222 0.12 14.79 15.06
N ASP A 223 -0.41 14.93 16.27
CA ASP A 223 -1.03 13.80 16.97
C ASP A 223 -2.30 13.35 16.24
N ASP A 224 -2.53 12.04 16.27
CA ASP A 224 -3.62 11.35 15.55
C ASP A 224 -3.65 11.53 14.02
N VAL A 225 -2.61 12.12 13.42
CA VAL A 225 -2.48 12.28 11.97
C VAL A 225 -1.49 11.27 11.42
N TRP A 226 -1.99 10.46 10.48
CA TRP A 226 -1.27 9.37 9.84
C TRP A 226 -1.05 9.66 8.37
N ARG A 227 0.09 9.21 7.85
CA ARG A 227 0.49 9.33 6.45
C ARG A 227 0.70 7.96 5.83
N GLN A 228 0.41 7.81 4.54
CA GLN A 228 0.86 6.65 3.77
C GLN A 228 2.40 6.62 3.71
N SER A 229 3.01 5.47 4.00
CA SER A 229 4.47 5.33 3.79
C SER A 229 4.82 5.33 2.30
N LEU A 230 6.05 5.73 1.95
CA LEU A 230 6.53 5.67 0.57
C LEU A 230 6.44 4.23 0.02
N VAL A 231 6.81 3.24 0.84
CA VAL A 231 6.72 1.81 0.51
C VAL A 231 5.29 1.42 0.13
N ALA A 232 4.30 1.83 0.92
CA ALA A 232 2.90 1.54 0.63
C ALA A 232 2.43 2.24 -0.66
N ALA A 233 2.87 3.47 -0.91
CA ALA A 233 2.53 4.18 -2.14
C ALA A 233 3.08 3.46 -3.39
N VAL A 234 4.34 3.00 -3.33
CA VAL A 234 4.99 2.26 -4.43
C VAL A 234 4.35 0.89 -4.65
N ASP A 235 4.00 0.17 -3.58
CA ASP A 235 3.30 -1.11 -3.68
C ASP A 235 1.91 -0.90 -4.33
N MET A 236 1.16 0.12 -3.89
CA MET A 236 -0.16 0.46 -4.46
C MET A 236 -0.09 0.86 -5.94
N GLU A 237 0.88 1.71 -6.30
CA GLU A 237 1.14 2.07 -7.69
C GLU A 237 1.47 0.83 -8.53
N THR A 238 2.36 -0.04 -8.03
CA THR A 238 2.77 -1.26 -8.74
C THR A 238 1.60 -2.21 -8.95
N ILE A 239 0.76 -2.40 -7.93
CA ILE A 239 -0.46 -3.20 -8.03
C ILE A 239 -1.39 -2.58 -9.07
N ALA A 240 -1.71 -1.29 -8.97
CA ALA A 240 -2.61 -0.62 -9.92
C ALA A 240 -2.10 -0.70 -11.37
N ASN A 241 -0.81 -0.45 -11.59
CA ASN A 241 -0.18 -0.52 -12.91
C ASN A 241 -0.18 -1.94 -13.50
N ARG A 242 -0.16 -3.00 -12.68
CA ARG A 242 -0.16 -4.39 -13.16
C ARG A 242 -1.56 -4.99 -13.29
N THR A 243 -2.48 -4.65 -12.40
CA THR A 243 -3.80 -5.31 -12.34
C THR A 243 -4.92 -4.46 -12.91
N LEU A 244 -4.88 -3.15 -12.71
CA LEU A 244 -5.94 -2.24 -13.12
C LEU A 244 -5.67 -1.63 -14.49
N SER A 245 -4.42 -1.47 -14.91
CA SER A 245 -4.07 -0.83 -16.19
C SER A 245 -4.78 -1.41 -17.41
N TYR A 246 -5.04 -2.72 -17.42
CA TYR A 246 -5.79 -3.41 -18.48
C TYR A 246 -7.31 -3.19 -18.42
N LEU A 247 -7.83 -2.80 -17.26
CA LEU A 247 -9.25 -2.52 -17.01
C LEU A 247 -9.56 -1.03 -17.09
N MET A 248 -8.55 -0.18 -16.93
CA MET A 248 -8.69 1.26 -17.05
C MET A 248 -8.82 1.65 -18.52
N PRO A 249 -9.70 2.61 -18.86
CA PRO A 249 -9.75 3.17 -20.20
C PRO A 249 -8.35 3.63 -20.60
N SER A 250 -7.85 3.18 -21.75
CA SER A 250 -6.49 3.53 -22.15
C SER A 250 -6.36 5.05 -22.21
N GLN A 251 -5.46 5.63 -21.41
CA GLN A 251 -5.20 7.08 -21.43
C GLN A 251 -4.79 7.57 -22.83
N LYS A 252 -4.36 6.65 -23.70
CA LYS A 252 -4.31 6.84 -25.15
C LYS A 252 -5.72 6.82 -25.74
N LYS A 253 -6.42 7.96 -25.72
CA LYS A 253 -7.67 8.14 -26.50
C LYS A 253 -7.52 7.71 -27.97
N GLY A 254 -6.31 7.76 -28.53
CA GLY A 254 -5.99 7.28 -29.88
C GLY A 254 -6.10 5.76 -30.04
N ALA A 255 -5.74 4.96 -29.03
CA ALA A 255 -5.76 3.50 -29.14
C ALA A 255 -7.18 2.93 -29.09
N VAL A 256 -8.11 3.59 -28.38
CA VAL A 256 -9.54 3.24 -28.42
C VAL A 256 -10.12 3.55 -29.79
N ARG A 257 -9.79 4.70 -30.39
CA ARG A 257 -10.20 5.03 -31.76
C ARG A 257 -9.61 4.09 -32.81
N GLU A 258 -8.35 3.70 -32.69
CA GLU A 258 -7.73 2.68 -33.56
C GLU A 258 -8.39 1.31 -33.39
N ALA A 259 -8.65 0.88 -32.15
CA ALA A 259 -9.32 -0.38 -31.88
C ALA A 259 -10.78 -0.37 -32.36
N GLU A 260 -11.47 0.75 -32.22
CA GLU A 260 -12.83 0.96 -32.72
C GLU A 260 -12.84 0.98 -34.25
N ALA A 261 -11.87 1.64 -34.91
CA ALA A 261 -11.70 1.62 -36.36
C ALA A 261 -11.37 0.21 -36.89
N LEU A 262 -10.54 -0.56 -36.17
CA LEU A 262 -10.22 -1.95 -36.49
C LEU A 262 -11.42 -2.89 -36.35
N VAL A 263 -12.28 -2.67 -35.35
CA VAL A 263 -13.47 -3.51 -35.10
C VAL A 263 -14.65 -3.11 -35.99
N THR A 264 -14.81 -1.82 -36.29
CA THR A 264 -15.94 -1.30 -37.09
C THR A 264 -15.63 -1.17 -38.58
N GLY A 265 -14.35 -1.17 -38.97
CA GLY A 265 -13.89 -1.01 -40.35
C GLY A 265 -13.98 0.42 -40.88
N TYR A 266 -14.28 1.41 -40.04
CA TYR A 266 -14.36 2.82 -40.42
C TYR A 266 -13.16 3.58 -39.88
N ASP A 267 -12.36 4.16 -40.78
CA ASP A 267 -11.40 5.20 -40.40
C ASP A 267 -12.21 6.44 -39.97
N LEU A 268 -12.18 6.75 -38.67
CA LEU A 268 -12.69 8.02 -38.17
C LEU A 268 -11.66 9.11 -38.49
N GLY A 269 -11.61 9.46 -39.77
CA GLY A 269 -10.88 10.61 -40.29
C GLY A 269 -11.36 11.90 -39.62
N GLU A 270 -10.40 12.79 -39.37
CA GLU A 270 -10.53 14.08 -38.69
C GLU A 270 -11.71 14.90 -39.24
N GLU A 271 -12.62 15.31 -38.36
CA GLU A 271 -13.44 16.50 -38.57
C GLU A 271 -12.83 17.64 -37.74
N ASP A 272 -12.52 18.75 -38.43
CA ASP A 272 -11.85 19.98 -37.98
C ASP A 272 -12.37 20.58 -36.66
#